data_AF-A0AAX2CGQ8-F1
#
_entry.id   AF-A0AAX2CGQ8-F1
#
_cell.length_a   1.000
_cell.length_b   1.000
_cell.length_c   1.000
_cell.angle_alpha   90.00
_cell.angle_beta   90.00
_cell.angle_gamma   90.00
#
_symmetry.space_group_name_H-M   'P 1'
#
loop_
_entity.id
_entity.type
_entity.pdbx_description
1 polymer ?
#
loop_
_entity_poly.entity_id
_entity_poly.type
_entity_poly.pdbx_seq_one_letter_code
_entity_poly.pdbx_strand_id
1 'polypeptide(L)'
;MHKEFEIEEYTEIEEQIHYYCQCLLVNHPEQIIRYLEKRLEKYTETLKHAHLYPEKIILSIQHLVIEYSCDLARIRRYLNLET
;
A
#
# COMPACT_ATOMS: atom_id res chain seq x y z
N MET A 1 -16.49 1.42 -25.37
CA MET A 1 -15.64 0.21 -25.27
C MET A 1 -14.81 0.33 -23.99
N HIS A 2 -15.47 0.29 -22.81
CA HIS A 2 -14.85 0.61 -21.51
C HIS A 2 -15.10 -0.44 -20.42
N LYS A 3 -15.85 -1.51 -20.71
CA LYS A 3 -16.25 -2.49 -19.67
C LYS A 3 -15.19 -3.54 -19.37
N GLU A 4 -14.32 -3.88 -20.32
CA GLU A 4 -13.31 -4.93 -20.13
C GLU A 4 -12.18 -4.46 -19.21
N PHE A 5 -11.72 -3.22 -19.38
CA PHE A 5 -10.67 -2.63 -18.53
C PHE A 5 -11.07 -2.47 -17.06
N GLU A 6 -12.33 -2.11 -16.79
CA GLU A 6 -12.81 -2.02 -15.40
C GLU A 6 -12.77 -3.40 -14.75
N ILE A 7 -13.25 -4.44 -15.43
CA ILE A 7 -13.28 -5.80 -14.87
C ILE A 7 -11.86 -6.31 -14.56
N GLU A 8 -10.88 -6.07 -15.45
CA GLU A 8 -9.48 -6.44 -15.24
C GLU A 8 -8.87 -5.71 -14.02
N GLU A 9 -9.07 -4.38 -13.90
CA GLU A 9 -8.57 -3.58 -12.77
C GLU A 9 -9.19 -4.07 -11.43
N TYR A 10 -10.48 -4.44 -11.44
CA TYR A 10 -11.15 -5.01 -10.26
C TYR A 10 -10.59 -6.39 -9.87
N THR A 11 -10.25 -7.25 -10.84
CA THR A 11 -9.63 -8.55 -10.54
C THR A 11 -8.22 -8.42 -9.98
N GLU A 12 -7.41 -7.50 -10.51
CA GLU A 12 -6.03 -7.30 -10.05
C GLU A 12 -5.99 -6.79 -8.60
N ILE A 13 -6.85 -5.84 -8.23
CA ILE A 13 -6.90 -5.33 -6.86
C ILE A 13 -7.41 -6.38 -5.86
N GLU A 14 -8.35 -7.25 -6.27
CA GLU A 14 -8.84 -8.35 -5.45
C GLU A 14 -7.74 -9.39 -5.18
N GLU A 15 -6.95 -9.74 -6.20
CA GLU A 15 -5.78 -10.60 -6.04
C GLU A 15 -4.73 -9.98 -5.12
N GLN A 16 -4.48 -8.67 -5.26
CA GLN A 16 -3.55 -7.94 -4.41
C GLN A 16 -4.02 -7.89 -2.94
N ILE A 17 -5.31 -7.62 -2.71
CA ILE A 17 -5.93 -7.67 -1.38
C ILE A 17 -5.83 -9.07 -0.79
N HIS A 18 -6.12 -10.11 -1.58
CA HIS A 18 -6.01 -11.50 -1.15
C HIS A 18 -4.58 -11.85 -0.74
N TYR A 19 -3.60 -11.47 -1.55
CA TYR A 19 -2.19 -11.64 -1.25
C TYR A 19 -1.80 -10.98 0.08
N TYR A 20 -2.19 -9.70 0.27
CA TYR A 20 -1.93 -9.00 1.52
C TYR A 20 -2.60 -9.68 2.72
N CYS A 21 -3.84 -10.15 2.58
CA CYS A 21 -4.53 -10.91 3.62
C CYS A 21 -3.73 -12.15 4.05
N GLN A 22 -3.23 -12.93 3.09
CA GLN A 22 -2.39 -14.10 3.35
C GLN A 22 -1.06 -13.72 4.03
N CYS A 23 -0.35 -12.71 3.51
CA CYS A 23 0.94 -12.29 4.06
C CYS A 23 0.84 -11.72 5.47
N LEU A 24 -0.23 -10.97 5.75
CA LEU A 24 -0.44 -10.30 7.03
C LEU A 24 -1.22 -11.16 8.04
N LEU A 25 -1.72 -12.34 7.62
CA LEU A 25 -2.57 -13.23 8.42
C LEU A 25 -3.82 -12.50 8.93
N VAL A 26 -4.47 -11.75 8.03
CA VAL A 26 -5.66 -10.95 8.30
C VAL A 26 -6.81 -11.40 7.40
N ASN A 27 -8.05 -11.16 7.84
CA ASN A 27 -9.25 -11.59 7.12
C ASN A 27 -10.01 -10.43 6.46
N HIS A 28 -9.68 -9.19 6.82
CA HIS A 28 -10.43 -8.00 6.41
C HIS A 28 -9.50 -6.96 5.78
N PRO A 29 -9.86 -6.39 4.62
CA PRO A 29 -9.01 -5.43 3.90
C PRO A 29 -8.77 -4.13 4.68
N GLU A 30 -9.65 -3.77 5.62
CA GLU A 30 -9.44 -2.65 6.55
C GLU A 30 -8.23 -2.88 7.48
N GLN A 31 -7.87 -4.13 7.75
CA GLN A 31 -6.67 -4.46 8.52
C GLN A 31 -5.40 -4.23 7.69
N ILE A 32 -5.47 -4.42 6.36
CA ILE A 32 -4.40 -4.08 5.42
C ILE A 32 -4.19 -2.56 5.41
N ILE A 33 -5.27 -1.76 5.33
CA ILE A 33 -5.21 -0.30 5.41
C ILE A 33 -4.44 0.16 6.65
N ARG A 34 -4.84 -0.33 7.84
CA ARG A 34 -4.18 0.02 9.11
C ARG A 34 -2.71 -0.40 9.14
N TYR A 35 -2.38 -1.52 8.51
CA TYR A 35 -1.00 -1.98 8.38
C TYR A 35 -0.17 -1.03 7.50
N LEU A 36 -0.68 -0.68 6.32
CA LEU A 36 0.00 0.23 5.38
C LEU A 36 0.19 1.62 5.99
N GLU A 37 -0.83 2.16 6.66
CA GLU A 37 -0.74 3.46 7.37
C GLU A 37 0.38 3.47 8.41
N LYS A 38 0.45 2.45 9.27
CA LYS A 38 1.52 2.33 10.27
C LYS A 38 2.91 2.20 9.65
N ARG A 39 3.01 1.50 8.51
CA ARG A 39 4.28 1.38 7.78
C ARG A 39 4.71 2.71 7.19
N LEU A 40 3.79 3.42 6.55
CA LEU A 40 4.02 4.74 5.97
C LEU A 40 4.43 5.76 7.03
N GLU A 41 3.79 5.77 8.20
CA GLU A 41 4.17 6.61 9.33
C GLU A 41 5.62 6.34 9.74
N LYS A 42 5.97 5.06 9.96
CA LYS A 42 7.32 4.65 10.36
C LYS A 42 8.39 5.02 9.31
N TYR A 43 8.10 4.82 8.04
CA TYR A 43 9.01 5.14 6.95
C TYR A 43 9.21 6.65 6.81
N THR A 44 8.13 7.42 6.90
CA THR A 44 8.19 8.88 6.89
C THR A 44 9.02 9.41 8.06
N GLU A 45 8.85 8.84 9.26
CA GLU A 45 9.68 9.18 10.41
C GLU A 45 11.16 8.84 10.18
N THR A 46 11.44 7.68 9.58
CA THR A 46 12.81 7.28 9.24
C THR A 46 13.46 8.25 8.25
N LEU A 47 12.69 8.74 7.27
CA LEU A 47 13.17 9.70 6.27
C LEU A 47 13.49 11.09 6.88
N LYS A 48 12.86 11.50 7.98
CA LYS A 48 13.26 12.72 8.71
C LYS A 48 14.68 12.63 9.25
N HIS A 49 15.13 11.41 9.55
CA HIS A 49 16.47 11.10 10.02
C HIS A 49 17.36 10.53 8.91
N ALA A 50 17.07 10.84 7.63
CA ALA A 50 17.75 10.21 6.50
C ALA A 50 19.28 10.34 6.52
N HIS A 51 19.81 11.45 7.06
CA HIS A 51 21.23 11.72 7.21
C HIS A 51 21.97 10.72 8.13
N LEU A 52 21.25 9.94 8.95
CA LEU A 52 21.82 8.91 9.82
C LEU A 52 22.00 7.55 9.12
N TYR A 53 21.53 7.39 7.89
CA TYR A 53 21.52 6.11 7.19
C TYR A 53 22.24 6.18 5.84
N PRO A 54 22.80 5.05 5.36
CA PRO A 54 23.31 4.96 4.00
C PRO A 54 22.25 5.27 2.95
N GLU A 55 22.67 5.95 1.87
CA GLU A 55 21.79 6.34 0.75
C GLU A 55 20.96 5.19 0.19
N LYS A 56 21.54 4.00 0.03
CA LYS A 56 20.82 2.80 -0.44
C LYS A 56 19.59 2.44 0.40
N ILE A 57 19.66 2.68 1.72
CA ILE A 57 18.56 2.43 2.65
C ILE A 57 17.48 3.49 2.43
N ILE A 58 17.88 4.75 2.30
CA ILE A 58 16.96 5.86 2.05
C ILE A 58 16.20 5.68 0.74
N LEU A 59 16.90 5.33 -0.34
CA LEU A 59 16.27 5.04 -1.64
C LEU A 59 15.25 3.90 -1.54
N SER A 60 15.61 2.84 -0.80
CA SER A 60 14.71 1.70 -0.59
C SER A 60 13.46 2.10 0.21
N ILE A 61 13.61 2.94 1.24
CA ILE A 61 12.49 3.44 2.03
C ILE A 61 11.61 4.39 1.19
N GLN A 62 12.19 5.25 0.36
CA GLN A 62 11.43 6.11 -0.54
C GLN A 62 10.59 5.32 -1.54
N HIS A 63 11.15 4.25 -2.12
CA HIS A 63 10.37 3.34 -2.99
C HIS A 63 9.21 2.69 -2.24
N LEU A 64 9.44 2.18 -1.03
CA LEU A 64 8.38 1.59 -0.21
C LEU A 64 7.29 2.60 0.15
N VAL A 65 7.64 3.86 0.41
CA VAL A 65 6.65 4.92 0.67
C VAL A 65 5.77 5.14 -0.55
N ILE A 66 6.34 5.19 -1.75
CA ILE A 66 5.57 5.36 -3.00
C ILE A 66 4.64 4.18 -3.21
N GLU A 67 5.19 2.95 -3.17
CA GLU A 67 4.43 1.71 -3.39
C GLU A 67 3.26 1.59 -2.41
N TYR A 68 3.53 1.73 -1.10
CA TYR A 68 2.49 1.58 -0.08
C TYR A 68 1.46 2.71 -0.11
N SER A 69 1.84 3.92 -0.55
CA SER A 69 0.88 5.01 -0.73
C SER A 69 -0.07 4.73 -1.90
N CYS A 70 0.46 4.19 -3.00
CA CYS A 70 -0.34 3.77 -4.15
C CYS A 70 -1.29 2.63 -3.80
N ASP A 71 -0.81 1.61 -3.11
CA ASP A 71 -1.61 0.48 -2.66
C ASP A 71 -2.72 0.92 -1.71
N LEU A 72 -2.40 1.78 -0.74
CA LEU A 72 -3.38 2.32 0.21
C LEU A 72 -4.50 3.08 -0.52
N ALA A 73 -4.16 3.92 -1.50
CA ALA A 73 -5.13 4.66 -2.29
C ALA A 73 -6.03 3.73 -3.12
N ARG A 74 -5.45 2.70 -3.75
CA ARG A 74 -6.19 1.70 -4.54
C ARG A 74 -7.16 0.91 -3.67
N ILE A 75 -6.70 0.41 -2.52
CA ILE A 75 -7.54 -0.38 -1.59
C ILE A 75 -8.67 0.48 -1.03
N ARG A 76 -8.40 1.73 -0.63
CA ARG A 76 -9.46 2.65 -0.15
C ARG A 76 -10.51 2.91 -1.22
N ARG A 77 -10.09 3.13 -2.48
CA ARG A 77 -10.99 3.30 -3.61
C ARG A 77 -11.84 2.05 -3.86
N TYR A 78 -11.24 0.86 -3.82
CA TYR A 78 -11.95 -0.42 -3.97
C TYR A 78 -13.02 -0.61 -2.88
N LEU A 79 -12.71 -0.25 -1.64
CA LEU A 79 -13.65 -0.33 -0.52
C LEU A 79 -14.68 0.81 -0.47
N ASN A 80 -14.66 1.75 -1.44
CA ASN A 80 -15.48 2.97 -1.42
C ASN A 80 -15.35 3.77 -0.12
N LEU A 81 -14.15 3.79 0.47
CA LEU A 81 -13.85 4.62 1.63
C LEU A 81 -13.43 6.01 1.13
N GLU A 82 -14.15 7.05 1.53
CA GLU A 82 -13.77 8.43 1.21
C GLU A 82 -12.36 8.75 1.77
N THR A 83 -11.56 9.43 0.96
CA THR A 83 -10.20 9.90 1.29
C THR A 83 -10.18 11.02 2.30
#